data_AF-A0A0F9AZ36-F1
#
_entry.id   AF-A0A0F9AZ36-F1
#
_cell.length_a   1.000
_cell.length_b   1.000
_cell.length_c   1.000
_cell.angle_alpha   90.00
_cell.angle_beta   90.00
_cell.angle_gamma   90.00
#
_symmetry.space_group_name_H-M   'P 1'
#
loop_
_entity.id
_entity.type
_entity.pdbx_description
1 polymer ?
#
loop_
_entity_poly.entity_id
_entity_poly.type
_entity_poly.pdbx_seq_one_letter_code
_entity_poly.pdbx_strand_id
1 'polypeptide(L)'
;MAKISRAEIENWIRVVADGEFHYKDILGLRFVLSPEEDTNLRKVMYDFCHRPKPICESLGRGNYRLIDDLPEPEDWQSVDSTKDFPIVLPFDLRKYVWVDPGTHIIVAGSKDSGKTGFLMRIVAMNMLGVNTVFLCNMEGGKSQLKRRFDAMDIAIPNPPPFKTWVRTENFHDFMKEPDTLYV
;
A
#
# COMPACT_ATOMS: atom_id res chain seq x y z
N MET A 1 39.41 -3.59 -9.36
CA MET A 1 37.96 -3.67 -9.09
C MET A 1 37.72 -2.98 -7.75
N ALA A 2 36.64 -2.21 -7.62
CA ALA A 2 36.35 -1.48 -6.38
C ALA A 2 36.18 -2.48 -5.23
N LYS A 3 36.93 -2.27 -4.15
CA LYS A 3 36.92 -3.14 -2.98
C LYS A 3 35.58 -2.97 -2.28
N ILE A 4 34.70 -3.94 -2.43
CA ILE A 4 33.35 -3.93 -1.85
C ILE A 4 33.48 -3.77 -0.34
N SER A 5 32.94 -2.68 0.18
CA SER A 5 33.03 -2.36 1.59
C SER A 5 31.91 -3.02 2.37
N ARG A 6 32.18 -3.32 3.63
CA ARG A 6 31.18 -3.85 4.55
C ARG A 6 29.97 -2.92 4.73
N ALA A 7 30.20 -1.61 4.67
CA ALA A 7 29.15 -0.60 4.77
C ALA A 7 28.19 -0.65 3.57
N GLU A 8 28.69 -0.86 2.36
CA GLU A 8 27.84 -1.01 1.17
C GLU A 8 26.97 -2.25 1.24
N ILE A 9 27.50 -3.37 1.76
CA ILE A 9 26.74 -4.60 1.97
C ILE A 9 25.63 -4.38 3.01
N GLU A 10 25.94 -3.76 4.15
CA GLU A 10 24.94 -3.45 5.18
C GLU A 10 23.84 -2.52 4.65
N ASN A 11 24.22 -1.47 3.90
CA ASN A 11 23.26 -0.56 3.29
C ASN A 11 22.36 -1.26 2.27
N TRP A 12 22.91 -2.14 1.44
CA TRP A 12 22.12 -2.92 0.49
C TRP A 12 21.12 -3.82 1.21
N ILE A 13 21.53 -4.52 2.27
CA ILE A 13 20.64 -5.38 3.06
C ILE A 13 19.49 -4.56 3.67
N ARG A 14 19.76 -3.36 4.20
CA ARG A 14 18.75 -2.55 4.89
C ARG A 14 17.79 -1.81 3.95
N VAL A 15 18.25 -1.42 2.76
CA VAL A 15 17.50 -0.52 1.87
C VAL A 15 16.92 -1.23 0.66
N VAL A 16 17.59 -2.29 0.20
CA VAL A 16 17.28 -2.95 -1.09
C VAL A 16 16.72 -4.35 -0.90
N ALA A 17 17.13 -5.07 0.16
CA ALA A 17 16.63 -6.42 0.38
C ALA A 17 15.15 -6.37 0.81
N ASP A 18 14.31 -7.03 0.03
CA ASP A 18 12.90 -7.29 0.36
C ASP A 18 12.70 -8.81 0.37
N GLY A 19 12.07 -9.32 1.42
CA GLY A 19 11.90 -10.75 1.65
C GLY A 19 13.21 -11.53 1.77
N GLU A 20 13.31 -12.64 1.02
CA GLU A 20 14.47 -13.54 1.01
C GLU A 20 15.45 -13.18 -0.11
N PHE A 21 16.75 -13.20 0.19
CA PHE A 21 17.80 -12.92 -0.80
C PHE A 21 18.98 -13.90 -0.68
N HIS A 22 19.64 -14.17 -1.80
CA HIS A 22 20.87 -14.97 -1.80
C HIS A 22 22.10 -14.05 -1.70
N TYR A 23 23.14 -14.42 -0.93
CA TYR A 23 24.30 -13.53 -0.70
C TYR A 23 25.01 -13.09 -1.99
N LYS A 24 24.96 -13.92 -3.05
CA LYS A 24 25.53 -13.59 -4.36
C LYS A 24 24.79 -12.46 -5.10
N ASP A 25 23.56 -12.16 -4.72
CA ASP A 25 22.75 -11.11 -5.37
C ASP A 25 23.00 -9.72 -4.80
N ILE A 26 23.67 -9.66 -3.65
CA ILE A 26 24.11 -8.42 -3.02
C ILE A 26 24.89 -7.62 -4.07
N LEU A 27 24.47 -6.37 -4.31
CA LEU A 27 25.10 -5.46 -5.28
C LEU A 27 25.22 -6.03 -6.72
N GLY A 28 24.42 -7.04 -7.09
CA GLY A 28 24.46 -7.67 -8.42
C GLY A 28 25.72 -8.51 -8.69
N LEU A 29 26.39 -9.00 -7.65
CA LEU A 29 27.71 -9.61 -7.75
C LEU A 29 27.75 -11.04 -8.31
N ARG A 30 26.60 -11.67 -8.54
CA ARG A 30 26.46 -13.11 -8.84
C ARG A 30 27.39 -13.64 -9.92
N PHE A 31 27.73 -12.81 -10.92
CA PHE A 31 28.56 -13.19 -12.06
C PHE A 31 29.96 -12.56 -12.08
N VAL A 32 30.33 -11.81 -11.03
CA VAL A 32 31.55 -10.98 -11.01
C VAL A 32 32.49 -11.35 -9.85
N LEU A 33 32.04 -12.20 -8.91
CA LEU A 33 32.85 -12.60 -7.75
C LEU A 33 33.99 -13.54 -8.13
N SER A 34 35.21 -13.16 -7.75
CA SER A 34 36.33 -14.10 -7.64
C SER A 34 36.14 -15.06 -6.45
N PRO A 35 36.83 -16.21 -6.41
CA PRO A 35 36.76 -17.14 -5.27
C PRO A 35 37.13 -16.51 -3.91
N GLU A 36 38.07 -15.56 -3.91
CA GLU A 36 38.48 -14.84 -2.71
C GLU A 36 37.36 -13.90 -2.22
N GLU A 37 36.73 -13.17 -3.14
CA GLU A 37 35.61 -12.27 -2.84
C GLU A 37 34.37 -13.05 -2.38
N ASP A 38 34.06 -14.20 -2.99
CA ASP A 38 32.98 -15.10 -2.54
C ASP A 38 33.19 -15.54 -1.09
N THR A 39 34.44 -15.93 -0.76
CA THR A 39 34.82 -16.33 0.60
C THR A 39 34.70 -15.17 1.58
N ASN A 40 35.14 -13.97 1.19
CA ASN A 40 35.06 -12.78 2.02
C ASN A 40 33.59 -12.36 2.26
N LEU A 41 32.76 -12.41 1.22
CA LEU A 41 31.35 -12.07 1.31
C LEU A 41 30.60 -13.02 2.25
N ARG A 42 30.86 -14.33 2.19
CA ARG A 42 30.30 -15.29 3.15
C ARG A 42 30.71 -15.00 4.59
N LYS A 43 31.96 -14.58 4.84
CA LYS A 43 32.42 -14.18 6.18
C LYS A 43 31.69 -12.93 6.68
N VAL A 44 31.52 -11.93 5.82
CA VAL A 44 30.77 -10.71 6.16
C VAL A 44 29.31 -11.04 6.49
N MET A 45 28.66 -11.87 5.68
CA MET A 45 27.28 -12.32 5.94
C MET A 45 27.17 -13.12 7.23
N TYR A 46 28.12 -14.02 7.48
CA TYR A 46 28.19 -14.76 8.74
C TYR A 46 28.26 -13.81 9.94
N ASP A 47 29.11 -12.80 9.88
CA ASP A 47 29.24 -11.82 10.97
C ASP A 47 27.98 -10.97 11.14
N PHE A 48 27.29 -10.58 10.06
CA PHE A 48 26.01 -9.89 10.15
C PHE A 48 24.89 -10.71 10.78
N CYS A 49 24.94 -12.04 10.66
CA CYS A 49 23.97 -12.95 11.28
C CYS A 49 24.28 -13.27 12.75
N HIS A 50 25.55 -13.16 13.17
CA HIS A 50 25.99 -13.64 14.50
C HIS A 50 26.49 -12.52 15.42
N ARG A 51 26.50 -11.26 14.97
CA ARG A 51 26.80 -10.11 15.83
C ARG A 51 25.72 -9.91 16.90
N PRO A 52 25.99 -9.20 18.02
CA PRO A 52 25.03 -9.00 19.11
C PRO A 52 23.70 -8.35 18.71
N LYS A 53 23.70 -7.54 17.64
CA LYS A 53 22.51 -6.98 16.98
C LYS A 53 22.48 -7.43 15.52
N PRO A 54 22.05 -8.66 15.23
CA PRO A 54 22.05 -9.18 13.87
C PRO A 54 21.11 -8.37 13.00
N ILE A 55 21.45 -8.19 11.72
CA ILE A 55 20.58 -7.48 10.75
C ILE A 55 19.88 -8.43 9.79
N CYS A 56 20.36 -9.64 9.68
CA CYS A 56 19.77 -10.66 8.84
C CYS A 56 19.94 -12.01 9.53
N GLU A 57 19.08 -12.95 9.18
CA GLU A 57 19.17 -14.34 9.60
C GLU A 57 19.40 -15.26 8.40
N SER A 58 20.10 -16.37 8.64
CA SER A 58 20.38 -17.38 7.60
C SER A 58 19.21 -18.34 7.47
N LEU A 59 18.68 -18.46 6.25
CA LEU A 59 17.68 -19.47 5.86
C LEU A 59 18.34 -20.75 5.32
N GLY A 60 19.67 -20.78 5.24
CA GLY A 60 20.47 -21.89 4.74
C GLY A 60 20.70 -21.83 3.23
N ARG A 61 21.64 -22.66 2.74
CA ARG A 61 22.05 -22.73 1.32
C ARG A 61 22.46 -21.38 0.71
N GLY A 62 22.93 -20.43 1.53
CA GLY A 62 23.32 -19.09 1.08
C GLY A 62 22.17 -18.09 0.97
N ASN A 63 20.97 -18.46 1.42
CA ASN A 63 19.84 -17.53 1.52
C ASN A 63 19.76 -16.91 2.90
N TYR A 64 19.34 -15.64 2.92
CA TYR A 64 19.22 -14.80 4.09
C TYR A 64 17.92 -14.00 4.00
N ARG A 65 17.45 -13.53 5.14
CA ARG A 65 16.31 -12.61 5.27
C ARG A 65 16.71 -11.48 6.22
N LEU A 66 16.24 -10.27 5.94
CA LEU A 66 16.38 -9.13 6.85
C LEU A 66 15.63 -9.44 8.16
N ILE A 67 16.27 -9.18 9.30
CA ILE A 67 15.57 -9.18 10.59
C ILE A 67 14.85 -7.85 10.67
N ASP A 68 13.53 -7.90 10.66
CA ASP A 68 12.70 -6.72 10.85
C ASP A 68 12.89 -6.24 12.30
N ASP A 69 13.33 -5.00 12.47
CA ASP A 69 13.32 -4.38 13.80
C ASP A 69 11.83 -4.31 14.19
N LEU A 70 11.43 -5.02 15.25
CA LEU A 70 10.05 -4.97 15.73
C LEU A 70 9.69 -3.48 15.90
N PRO A 71 8.61 -2.99 15.25
CA PRO A 71 8.21 -1.60 15.41
C PRO A 71 8.00 -1.31 16.90
N GLU A 72 8.24 -0.06 17.29
CA GLU A 72 8.00 0.35 18.68
C GLU A 72 6.54 0.01 19.05
N PRO A 73 6.30 -0.55 20.25
CA PRO A 73 4.94 -0.82 20.70
C PRO A 73 4.09 0.45 20.63
N GLU A 74 3.01 0.42 19.86
CA GLU A 74 2.11 1.56 19.73
C GLU A 74 1.28 1.75 21.01
N ASP A 75 1.28 2.98 21.56
CA ASP A 75 0.42 3.36 22.68
C ASP A 75 -0.99 3.72 22.20
N TRP A 76 -1.78 2.71 21.87
CA TRP A 76 -3.16 2.88 21.41
C TRP A 76 -4.08 3.51 22.48
N GLN A 77 -3.72 3.49 23.76
CA GLN A 77 -4.53 4.08 24.84
C GLN A 77 -4.46 5.61 24.85
N SER A 78 -3.40 6.17 24.27
CA SER A 78 -3.22 7.61 24.14
C SER A 78 -4.07 8.23 23.01
N VAL A 79 -4.69 7.41 22.16
CA VAL A 79 -5.43 7.86 20.98
C VAL A 79 -6.87 8.23 21.34
N ASP A 80 -7.34 9.36 20.77
CA ASP A 80 -8.74 9.76 20.87
C ASP A 80 -9.64 8.77 20.11
N SER A 81 -10.44 8.01 20.85
CA SER A 81 -11.37 7.01 20.32
C SER A 81 -12.69 7.58 19.80
N THR A 82 -12.84 8.91 19.79
CA THR A 82 -14.08 9.58 19.35
C THR A 82 -14.06 10.05 17.90
N LYS A 83 -12.93 9.89 17.20
CA LYS A 83 -12.75 10.43 15.85
C LYS A 83 -13.52 9.61 14.81
N ASP A 84 -14.69 10.10 14.44
CA ASP A 84 -15.51 9.55 13.36
C ASP A 84 -15.09 10.08 11.99
N PHE A 85 -15.19 9.24 10.95
CA PHE A 85 -15.15 9.70 9.56
C PHE A 85 -16.58 9.80 8.99
N PRO A 86 -17.10 11.02 8.73
CA PRO A 86 -18.53 11.27 8.61
C PRO A 86 -19.07 10.95 7.20
N ILE A 87 -18.86 9.72 6.73
CA ILE A 87 -19.36 9.25 5.44
C ILE A 87 -20.80 8.77 5.51
N VAL A 88 -21.54 9.03 4.44
CA VAL A 88 -22.88 8.52 4.21
C VAL A 88 -22.81 7.27 3.34
N LEU A 89 -23.31 6.15 3.85
CA LEU A 89 -23.37 4.89 3.11
C LEU A 89 -24.78 4.64 2.55
N PRO A 90 -24.91 4.03 1.35
CA PRO A 90 -26.20 3.62 0.81
C PRO A 90 -26.92 2.65 1.74
N PHE A 91 -28.25 2.56 1.61
CA PHE A 91 -29.12 1.72 2.45
C PHE A 91 -29.03 2.02 3.94
N ASP A 92 -28.56 3.22 4.31
CA ASP A 92 -28.47 3.67 5.69
C ASP A 92 -27.53 2.77 6.53
N LEU A 93 -26.55 2.14 5.86
CA LEU A 93 -25.62 1.20 6.50
C LEU A 93 -24.83 1.84 7.64
N ARG A 94 -24.68 3.18 7.63
CA ARG A 94 -24.02 3.94 8.69
C ARG A 94 -24.63 3.72 10.08
N LYS A 95 -25.91 3.30 10.17
CA LYS A 95 -26.55 2.91 11.44
C LYS A 95 -25.99 1.65 12.08
N TYR A 96 -25.33 0.80 11.30
CA TYR A 96 -24.84 -0.50 11.74
C TYR A 96 -23.31 -0.55 11.84
N VAL A 97 -22.59 0.45 11.32
CA VAL A 97 -21.13 0.45 11.28
C VAL A 97 -20.57 1.80 11.70
N TRP A 98 -19.57 1.78 12.58
CA TRP A 98 -18.68 2.90 12.86
C TRP A 98 -17.54 2.91 11.84
N VAL A 99 -17.09 4.08 11.40
CA VAL A 99 -16.02 4.21 10.40
C VAL A 99 -14.98 5.20 10.89
N ASP A 100 -13.84 4.69 11.31
CA ASP A 100 -12.70 5.53 11.72
C ASP A 100 -11.92 6.04 10.49
N PRO A 101 -11.23 7.17 10.60
CA PRO A 101 -10.25 7.60 9.60
C PRO A 101 -9.21 6.50 9.33
N GLY A 102 -8.85 6.29 8.05
CA GLY A 102 -7.92 5.23 7.64
C GLY A 102 -8.56 3.84 7.46
N THR A 103 -9.86 3.71 7.76
CA THR A 103 -10.61 2.47 7.52
C THR A 103 -10.68 2.14 6.03
N HIS A 104 -10.36 0.89 5.69
CA HIS A 104 -10.55 0.34 4.35
C HIS A 104 -11.85 -0.46 4.29
N ILE A 105 -12.80 -0.02 3.46
CA ILE A 105 -14.09 -0.70 3.27
C ILE A 105 -14.06 -1.48 1.96
N ILE A 106 -14.34 -2.79 2.04
CA ILE A 106 -14.35 -3.69 0.88
C ILE A 106 -15.79 -4.08 0.53
N VAL A 107 -16.22 -3.78 -0.70
CA VAL A 107 -17.54 -4.16 -1.21
C VAL A 107 -17.39 -5.40 -2.10
N ALA A 108 -17.79 -6.56 -1.58
CA ALA A 108 -17.72 -7.86 -2.28
C ALA A 108 -19.10 -8.36 -2.73
N GLY A 109 -19.12 -9.22 -3.74
CA GLY A 109 -20.35 -9.77 -4.32
C GLY A 109 -20.14 -10.38 -5.71
N SER A 110 -21.12 -11.14 -6.20
CA SER A 110 -21.07 -11.79 -7.51
C SER A 110 -21.04 -10.78 -8.68
N LYS A 111 -20.72 -11.25 -9.90
CA LYS A 111 -20.81 -10.41 -11.09
C LYS A 111 -22.23 -9.84 -11.21
N ASP A 112 -22.34 -8.58 -11.62
CA ASP A 112 -23.61 -7.84 -11.79
C ASP A 112 -24.44 -7.64 -10.50
N SER A 113 -23.88 -7.90 -9.32
CA SER A 113 -24.54 -7.65 -8.02
C SER A 113 -24.67 -6.16 -7.65
N GLY A 114 -24.31 -5.24 -8.54
CA GLY A 114 -24.42 -3.79 -8.30
C GLY A 114 -23.25 -3.13 -7.57
N LYS A 115 -22.12 -3.81 -7.31
CA LYS A 115 -20.96 -3.25 -6.58
C LYS A 115 -20.50 -1.88 -7.10
N THR A 116 -20.32 -1.75 -8.41
CA THR A 116 -19.88 -0.48 -9.01
C THR A 116 -20.92 0.61 -8.83
N GLY A 117 -22.22 0.27 -8.96
CA GLY A 117 -23.30 1.21 -8.70
C GLY A 117 -23.31 1.67 -7.25
N PHE A 118 -23.07 0.75 -6.30
CA PHE A 118 -22.96 1.05 -4.87
C PHE A 118 -21.80 2.00 -4.56
N LEU A 119 -20.60 1.73 -5.09
CA LEU A 119 -19.42 2.59 -4.91
C LEU A 119 -19.63 3.99 -5.52
N MET A 120 -20.16 4.08 -6.73
CA MET A 120 -20.48 5.36 -7.35
C MET A 120 -21.59 6.12 -6.60
N ARG A 121 -22.54 5.40 -6.00
CA ARG A 121 -23.58 6.00 -5.13
C ARG A 121 -22.96 6.60 -3.87
N ILE A 122 -21.97 5.95 -3.27
CA ILE A 122 -21.19 6.51 -2.15
C ILE A 122 -20.55 7.84 -2.56
N VAL A 123 -19.87 7.89 -3.71
CA VAL A 123 -19.26 9.13 -4.23
C VAL A 123 -20.31 10.24 -4.32
N ALA A 124 -21.44 9.97 -4.98
CA ALA A 124 -22.49 10.95 -5.18
C ALA A 124 -23.15 11.43 -3.87
N MET A 125 -23.32 10.55 -2.88
CA MET A 125 -23.91 10.91 -1.59
C MET A 125 -22.98 11.74 -0.69
N ASN A 126 -21.66 11.64 -0.89
CA ASN A 126 -20.65 12.27 -0.04
C ASN A 126 -20.00 13.50 -0.66
N MET A 127 -20.22 13.75 -1.95
CA MET A 127 -19.54 14.77 -2.75
C MET A 127 -19.62 16.22 -2.22
N LEU A 128 -20.56 16.53 -1.33
CA LEU A 128 -20.69 17.85 -0.70
C LEU A 128 -20.28 17.89 0.77
N GLY A 129 -20.16 16.73 1.43
CA GLY A 129 -19.92 16.62 2.87
C GLY A 129 -18.46 16.36 3.21
N VAL A 130 -17.75 15.61 2.37
CA VAL A 130 -16.32 15.28 2.56
C VAL A 130 -15.56 15.40 1.24
N ASN A 131 -14.27 15.67 1.34
CA ASN A 131 -13.41 15.64 0.16
C ASN A 131 -13.46 14.24 -0.45
N THR A 132 -13.85 14.14 -1.72
CA THR A 132 -14.14 12.86 -2.37
C THR A 132 -13.31 12.72 -3.64
N VAL A 133 -12.64 11.56 -3.77
CA VAL A 133 -11.83 11.20 -4.93
C VAL A 133 -12.27 9.83 -5.43
N PHE A 134 -12.71 9.78 -6.69
CA PHE A 134 -13.11 8.55 -7.36
C PHE A 134 -11.99 8.02 -8.26
N LEU A 135 -11.39 6.90 -7.88
CA LEU A 135 -10.35 6.17 -8.60
C LEU A 135 -10.99 4.97 -9.30
N CYS A 136 -11.05 4.96 -10.63
CA CYS A 136 -11.71 3.87 -11.36
C CYS A 136 -10.90 3.33 -12.53
N ASN A 137 -11.00 2.02 -12.76
CA ASN A 137 -10.59 1.40 -14.01
C ASN A 137 -11.75 1.55 -15.01
N MET A 138 -11.71 2.58 -15.85
CA MET A 138 -12.79 2.82 -16.83
C MET A 138 -12.78 1.76 -17.95
N GLU A 139 -13.33 0.56 -17.72
CA GLU A 139 -13.45 -0.48 -18.75
C GLU A 139 -14.28 -0.01 -19.96
N GLY A 140 -15.33 0.80 -19.75
CA GLY A 140 -16.20 1.34 -20.81
C GLY A 140 -16.00 2.82 -21.14
N GLY A 141 -14.91 3.45 -20.66
CA GLY A 141 -14.60 4.86 -20.93
C GLY A 141 -15.56 5.89 -20.29
N LYS A 142 -15.34 7.17 -20.64
CA LYS A 142 -16.04 8.33 -20.05
C LYS A 142 -17.55 8.33 -20.27
N SER A 143 -18.03 7.83 -21.41
CA SER A 143 -19.46 7.77 -21.74
C SER A 143 -20.21 6.79 -20.85
N GLN A 144 -19.62 5.61 -20.57
CA GLN A 144 -20.18 4.65 -19.63
C GLN A 144 -20.24 5.23 -18.22
N LEU A 145 -19.20 5.94 -17.78
CA LEU A 145 -19.19 6.60 -16.48
C LEU A 145 -20.34 7.61 -16.37
N LYS A 146 -20.47 8.51 -17.35
CA LYS A 146 -21.55 9.49 -17.38
C LYS A 146 -22.93 8.82 -17.31
N ARG A 147 -23.17 7.81 -18.15
CA ARG A 147 -24.45 7.08 -18.16
C ARG A 147 -24.77 6.45 -16.81
N ARG A 148 -23.77 5.93 -16.09
CA ARG A 148 -23.95 5.33 -14.77
C ARG A 148 -24.29 6.37 -13.71
N PHE A 149 -23.62 7.52 -13.70
CA PHE A 149 -23.97 8.62 -12.80
C PHE A 149 -25.35 9.21 -13.11
N ASP A 150 -25.67 9.44 -14.40
CA ASP A 150 -26.97 9.93 -14.83
C ASP A 150 -28.12 8.98 -14.41
N ALA A 151 -27.85 7.68 -14.30
CA ALA A 151 -28.83 6.68 -13.88
C ALA A 151 -29.07 6.61 -12.36
N MET A 152 -28.30 7.33 -11.53
CA MET A 152 -28.39 7.25 -10.07
C MET A 152 -29.49 8.11 -9.45
N ASP A 153 -30.21 8.90 -10.26
CA ASP A 153 -31.22 9.84 -9.78
C ASP A 153 -30.68 10.78 -8.69
N ILE A 154 -29.42 11.21 -8.86
CA ILE A 154 -28.77 12.22 -8.03
C ILE A 154 -28.24 13.30 -8.97
N ALA A 155 -28.64 14.55 -8.71
CA ALA A 155 -28.13 15.69 -9.44
C ALA A 155 -26.66 15.96 -9.04
N ILE A 156 -25.73 15.70 -9.96
CA ILE A 156 -24.32 16.05 -9.79
C ILE A 156 -24.09 17.43 -10.44
N PRO A 157 -23.57 18.42 -9.69
CA PRO A 157 -23.21 19.72 -10.26
C PRO A 157 -22.24 19.62 -11.43
N ASN A 158 -22.24 20.62 -12.30
CA ASN A 158 -21.23 20.78 -13.34
C ASN A 158 -20.50 22.12 -13.15
N PRO A 159 -19.20 22.14 -12.79
CA PRO A 159 -18.32 20.98 -12.61
C PRO A 159 -18.67 20.11 -11.38
N PRO A 160 -18.31 18.81 -11.38
CA PRO A 160 -18.57 17.94 -10.24
C PRO A 160 -17.75 18.37 -9.02
N PRO A 161 -18.31 18.34 -7.80
CA PRO A 161 -17.63 18.72 -6.58
C PRO A 161 -16.68 17.61 -6.04
N PHE A 162 -16.26 16.67 -6.89
CA PHE A 162 -15.34 15.59 -6.54
C PHE A 162 -14.35 15.35 -7.69
N LYS A 163 -13.18 14.78 -7.37
CA LYS A 163 -12.14 14.46 -8.37
C LYS A 163 -12.34 13.07 -8.91
N THR A 164 -12.06 12.86 -10.20
CA THR A 164 -12.10 11.53 -10.82
C THR A 164 -10.77 11.24 -11.52
N TRP A 165 -10.16 10.09 -11.22
CA TRP A 165 -8.93 9.62 -11.85
C TRP A 165 -9.11 8.22 -12.42
N VAL A 166 -8.62 8.00 -13.65
CA VAL A 166 -8.65 6.68 -14.29
C VAL A 166 -7.35 5.95 -13.98
N ARG A 167 -7.45 4.84 -13.23
CA ARG A 167 -6.29 4.02 -12.80
C ARG A 167 -6.63 2.55 -12.75
N THR A 168 -5.63 1.72 -13.02
CA THR A 168 -5.71 0.26 -13.02
C THR A 168 -4.79 -0.38 -11.97
N GLU A 169 -3.81 0.37 -11.46
CA GLU A 169 -2.78 -0.07 -10.54
C GLU A 169 -2.23 1.11 -9.73
N ASN A 170 -1.45 0.82 -8.68
CA ASN A 170 -0.77 1.80 -7.84
C ASN A 170 -1.68 2.90 -7.26
N PHE A 171 -2.88 2.52 -6.78
CA PHE A 171 -3.86 3.45 -6.23
C PHE A 171 -3.32 4.30 -5.06
N HIS A 172 -2.37 3.76 -4.29
CA HIS A 172 -1.74 4.45 -3.17
C HIS A 172 -1.04 5.76 -3.57
N ASP A 173 -0.53 5.88 -4.80
CA ASP A 173 0.09 7.10 -5.31
C ASP A 173 -0.87 8.30 -5.40
N PHE A 174 -2.18 8.04 -5.36
CA PHE A 174 -3.25 9.02 -5.47
C PHE A 174 -3.95 9.29 -4.13
N MET A 175 -3.66 8.48 -3.10
CA MET A 175 -4.24 8.59 -1.76
C MET A 175 -3.40 9.51 -0.86
N LYS A 176 -3.38 10.81 -1.18
CA LYS A 176 -2.47 11.80 -0.58
C LYS A 176 -3.13 12.88 0.28
N GLU A 177 -4.43 13.09 0.12
CA GLU A 177 -5.17 14.16 0.78
C GLU A 177 -5.70 13.63 2.12
N PRO A 178 -5.43 14.31 3.25
CA PRO A 178 -5.98 13.92 4.55
C PRO A 178 -7.51 14.07 4.55
N ASP A 179 -8.18 13.39 5.47
CA ASP A 179 -9.64 13.46 5.66
C ASP A 179 -10.45 13.33 4.36
N THR A 180 -10.01 12.42 3.49
CA THR A 180 -10.53 12.25 2.13
C THR A 180 -11.10 10.86 1.92
N LEU A 181 -12.29 10.80 1.33
CA LEU A 181 -12.92 9.57 0.89
C LEU A 181 -12.39 9.19 -0.49
N TYR A 182 -11.56 8.15 -0.52
CA TYR A 182 -11.12 7.49 -1.74
C TYR A 182 -12.03 6.31 -2.05
N VAL A 183 -12.56 6.28 -3.28
CA VAL A 183 -13.46 5.22 -3.78
C VAL A 183 -12.91 4.62 -5.06
#